data_AF-A0A0G2G1L0-F1
#
_entry.id   AF-A0A0G2G1L0-F1
#
_cell.length_a   1.000
_cell.length_b   1.000
_cell.length_c   1.000
_cell.angle_alpha   90.00
_cell.angle_beta   90.00
_cell.angle_gamma   90.00
#
_symmetry.space_group_name_H-M   'P 1'
#
loop_
_entity.id
_entity.type
_entity.pdbx_description
1 polymer ?
#
loop_
_entity_poly.entity_id
_entity_poly.type
_entity_poly.pdbx_seq_one_letter_code
_entity_poly.pdbx_strand_id
1 'polypeptide(L)'
;MQETHGLGTQLKESAMEIFHKDELSLKRDGYEIMHLVSQMKYEDWDDDPAIKNVYLREVADSLLKALGACHVQIIEHTVRKRHEVFPVSTGEPYKYNQPTSIAHIDTTVPWVLDMVRSLNPEKAEEVMKHRVQCVKYVYHIG
;
A
#
# COMPACT_ATOMS: atom_id res chain seq x y z
N MET A 1 48.08 24.75 22.42
CA MET A 1 47.65 23.65 21.53
C MET A 1 46.17 23.82 21.29
N GLN A 2 45.81 24.11 20.04
CA GLN A 2 44.46 23.91 19.52
C GLN A 2 44.15 22.41 19.54
N GLU A 3 42.93 22.03 19.89
CA GLU A 3 42.24 20.94 19.19
C GLU A 3 40.75 21.25 19.13
N THR A 4 40.30 21.44 17.89
CA THR A 4 38.92 21.53 17.45
C THR A 4 38.31 20.13 17.42
N HIS A 5 37.28 19.89 18.23
CA HIS A 5 36.30 18.81 18.04
C HIS A 5 34.93 19.43 18.34
N GLY A 6 34.34 20.21 17.42
CA GLY A 6 33.91 19.74 16.10
C GLY A 6 32.57 19.05 16.30
N LEU A 7 31.45 19.77 16.40
CA LEU A 7 30.48 19.99 15.32
C LEU A 7 29.85 18.72 14.69
N GLY A 8 30.27 17.51 15.09
CA GLY A 8 29.83 16.24 14.53
C GLY A 8 28.65 15.58 15.23
N THR A 9 28.33 15.98 16.47
CA THR A 9 27.24 15.37 17.24
C THR A 9 25.89 16.05 17.01
N GLN A 10 25.88 17.29 16.52
CA GLN A 10 24.66 18.08 16.33
C GLN A 10 24.04 17.96 14.93
N LEU A 11 24.68 17.19 14.03
CA LEU A 11 24.28 17.01 12.62
C LEU A 11 23.73 15.61 12.29
N LYS A 12 23.46 14.75 13.28
CA LYS A 12 22.90 13.41 13.05
C LYS A 12 21.50 13.16 13.63
N GLU A 13 20.94 14.11 14.36
CA GLU A 13 19.55 14.08 14.83
C GLU A 13 18.60 14.90 13.94
N SER A 14 19.09 15.46 12.84
CA SER A 14 18.27 16.13 11.85
C SER A 14 17.61 15.12 10.91
N ALA A 15 16.28 15.06 11.00
CA ALA A 15 15.30 14.50 10.07
C ALA A 15 14.93 13.01 10.22
N MET A 16 14.34 12.67 11.36
CA MET A 16 13.12 11.85 11.32
C MET A 16 12.00 12.70 11.94
N GLU A 17 11.49 13.66 11.15
CA GLU A 17 10.26 14.37 11.52
C GLU A 17 9.15 13.32 11.66
N ILE A 18 8.60 13.19 12.86
CA ILE A 18 7.42 12.38 13.10
C ILE A 18 6.25 13.16 12.53
N PHE A 19 5.96 12.96 11.23
CA PHE A 19 4.81 13.58 10.60
C PHE A 19 3.53 13.04 11.25
N HIS A 20 2.64 13.93 11.65
CA HIS A 20 1.29 13.53 12.00
C HIS A 20 0.55 13.10 10.72
N LYS A 21 -0.33 12.09 10.83
CA LYS A 21 -1.12 11.57 9.70
C LYS A 21 -1.73 12.69 8.85
N ASP A 22 -2.26 13.72 9.50
CA ASP A 22 -3.00 14.81 8.84
C ASP A 22 -2.09 15.82 8.11
N GLU A 23 -0.78 15.71 8.29
CA GLU A 23 0.21 16.56 7.61
C GLU A 23 0.66 15.97 6.28
N LEU A 24 0.41 14.67 6.04
CA LEU A 24 0.82 13.93 4.85
C LEU A 24 -0.28 13.94 3.79
N SER A 25 0.13 13.97 2.52
CA SER A 25 -0.79 13.88 1.38
C SER A 25 -0.18 13.09 0.24
N LEU A 26 -1.01 12.29 -0.42
CA LEU A 26 -0.54 11.45 -1.53
C LEU A 26 0.11 12.28 -2.65
N LYS A 27 -0.44 13.46 -2.93
CA LYS A 27 0.03 14.33 -4.02
C LYS A 27 1.41 14.93 -3.76
N ARG A 28 1.70 15.34 -2.53
CA ARG A 28 2.95 16.01 -2.17
C ARG A 28 4.03 15.01 -1.79
N ASP A 29 3.67 14.01 -0.99
CA ASP A 29 4.62 13.14 -0.32
C ASP A 29 4.73 11.77 -0.99
N GLY A 30 3.82 11.45 -1.92
CA GLY A 30 3.77 10.14 -2.59
C GLY A 30 3.13 9.04 -1.75
N TYR A 31 2.67 9.36 -0.54
CA TYR A 31 1.91 8.47 0.33
C TYR A 31 0.96 9.27 1.21
N GLU A 32 -0.07 8.60 1.72
CA GLU A 32 -1.04 9.15 2.66
C GLU A 32 -1.45 8.05 3.62
N ILE A 33 -1.71 8.42 4.87
CA ILE A 33 -2.26 7.49 5.85
C ILE A 33 -3.76 7.77 5.92
N MET A 34 -4.57 6.75 5.65
CA MET A 34 -6.03 6.83 5.70
C MET A 34 -6.55 6.05 6.89
N HIS A 35 -7.68 6.48 7.46
CA HIS A 35 -8.39 5.69 8.46
C HIS A 35 -9.50 4.90 7.77
N LEU A 36 -9.42 3.58 7.84
CA LEU A 36 -10.43 2.65 7.35
C LEU A 36 -10.90 1.78 8.52
N VAL A 37 -12.20 1.82 8.81
CA VAL A 37 -12.83 0.87 9.74
C VAL A 37 -13.47 -0.20 8.88
N SER A 38 -12.91 -1.40 8.90
CA SER A 38 -13.46 -2.53 8.17
C SER A 38 -14.48 -3.30 9.01
N GLN A 39 -15.49 -3.87 8.36
CA GLN A 39 -16.41 -4.82 9.00
C GLN A 39 -15.81 -6.23 9.16
N MET A 40 -14.63 -6.49 8.57
CA MET A 40 -13.94 -7.76 8.69
C MET A 40 -13.54 -8.05 10.13
N LYS A 41 -13.71 -9.32 10.54
CA LYS A 41 -13.10 -9.89 11.73
C LYS A 41 -11.74 -10.51 11.39
N TYR A 42 -11.00 -10.91 12.41
CA TYR A 42 -9.67 -11.50 12.21
C TYR A 42 -9.73 -12.80 11.40
N GLU A 43 -10.75 -13.64 11.64
CA GLU A 43 -10.91 -14.94 10.99
C GLU A 43 -11.28 -14.80 9.51
N ASP A 44 -11.93 -13.69 9.13
CA ASP A 44 -12.37 -13.43 7.76
C ASP A 44 -11.18 -13.25 6.79
N TRP A 45 -9.97 -13.01 7.29
CA TRP A 45 -8.74 -12.91 6.48
C TRP A 45 -8.21 -14.27 5.99
N ASP A 46 -8.86 -15.38 6.33
CA ASP A 46 -8.66 -16.68 5.69
C ASP A 46 -9.75 -17.00 4.64
N ASP A 47 -10.76 -16.15 4.48
CA ASP A 47 -11.86 -16.30 3.53
C ASP A 47 -11.73 -15.31 2.36
N ASP A 48 -11.25 -15.79 1.21
CA ASP A 48 -11.06 -14.97 0.01
C ASP A 48 -12.36 -14.31 -0.48
N PRO A 49 -13.52 -15.00 -0.54
CA PRO A 49 -14.82 -14.37 -0.69
C PRO A 49 -15.11 -13.21 0.26
N ALA A 50 -14.81 -13.31 1.56
CA ALA A 50 -15.03 -12.22 2.52
C ALA A 50 -14.12 -11.03 2.20
N ILE A 51 -12.84 -11.29 1.94
CA ILE A 51 -11.87 -10.26 1.54
C ILE A 51 -12.38 -9.51 0.30
N LYS A 52 -12.81 -10.22 -0.74
CA LYS A 52 -13.27 -9.61 -1.99
C LYS A 52 -14.59 -8.86 -1.85
N ASN A 53 -15.55 -9.42 -1.13
CA ASN A 53 -16.91 -8.90 -1.09
C ASN A 53 -17.14 -7.86 0.00
N VAL A 54 -16.27 -7.79 1.01
CA VAL A 54 -16.35 -6.83 2.11
C VAL A 54 -15.16 -5.87 2.02
N TYR A 55 -13.97 -6.34 2.37
CA TYR A 55 -12.81 -5.48 2.54
C TYR A 55 -12.38 -4.73 1.28
N LEU A 56 -12.23 -5.43 0.14
CA LEU A 56 -11.79 -4.77 -1.10
C LEU A 56 -12.83 -3.76 -1.62
N ARG A 57 -14.11 -3.95 -1.30
CA ARG A 57 -15.15 -2.95 -1.60
C ARG A 57 -15.02 -1.73 -0.71
N GLU A 58 -14.81 -1.92 0.59
CA GLU A 58 -14.57 -0.82 1.54
C GLU A 58 -13.33 0.01 1.17
N VAL A 59 -12.25 -0.66 0.73
CA VAL A 59 -11.05 -0.01 0.19
C VAL A 59 -11.36 0.77 -1.08
N ALA A 60 -12.08 0.17 -2.03
CA ALA A 60 -12.44 0.84 -3.28
C ALA A 60 -13.30 2.10 -3.04
N ASP A 61 -14.29 2.01 -2.15
CA ASP A 61 -15.16 3.14 -1.77
C ASP A 61 -14.36 4.26 -1.07
N SER A 62 -13.39 3.89 -0.24
CA SER A 62 -12.53 4.85 0.44
C SER A 62 -11.59 5.57 -0.53
N LEU A 63 -10.99 4.83 -1.46
CA LEU A 63 -10.13 5.40 -2.51
C LEU A 63 -10.91 6.27 -3.49
N LEU A 64 -12.15 5.89 -3.82
CA LEU A 64 -13.03 6.69 -4.68
C LEU A 64 -13.22 8.09 -4.11
N LYS A 65 -13.51 8.17 -2.80
CA LYS A 65 -13.69 9.44 -2.07
C LYS A 65 -12.37 10.20 -1.93
N ALA A 66 -11.31 9.55 -1.47
CA ALA A 66 -10.04 10.20 -1.17
C ALA A 66 -9.35 10.77 -2.42
N LEU A 67 -9.45 10.07 -3.54
CA LEU A 67 -8.81 10.51 -4.80
C LEU A 67 -9.72 11.37 -5.67
N GLY A 68 -11.00 11.54 -5.31
CA GLY A 68 -12.01 12.15 -6.18
C GLY A 68 -12.14 11.41 -7.51
N ALA A 69 -11.96 10.09 -7.49
CA ALA A 69 -11.96 9.27 -8.70
C ALA A 69 -13.40 9.02 -9.18
N CYS A 70 -13.57 8.84 -10.49
CA CYS A 70 -14.85 8.41 -11.06
C CYS A 70 -15.01 6.88 -11.04
N HIS A 71 -13.90 6.15 -10.90
CA HIS A 71 -13.88 4.68 -10.88
C HIS A 71 -12.63 4.18 -10.14
N VAL A 72 -12.77 3.08 -9.40
CA VAL A 72 -11.67 2.35 -8.77
C VAL A 72 -11.83 0.87 -9.10
N GLN A 73 -10.75 0.26 -9.59
CA GLN A 73 -10.67 -1.17 -9.88
C GLN A 73 -9.52 -1.77 -9.06
N ILE A 74 -9.82 -2.81 -8.27
CA ILE A 74 -8.79 -3.58 -7.58
C ILE A 74 -8.27 -4.64 -8.55
N ILE A 75 -6.96 -4.62 -8.82
CA ILE A 75 -6.31 -5.52 -9.77
C ILE A 75 -5.79 -6.79 -9.09
N GLU A 76 -5.18 -6.65 -7.92
CA GLU A 76 -4.55 -7.74 -7.18
C GLU A 76 -4.63 -7.46 -5.67
N HIS A 77 -4.69 -8.53 -4.87
CA HIS A 77 -4.55 -8.46 -3.42
C HIS A 77 -3.68 -9.62 -2.93
N THR A 78 -3.04 -9.43 -1.77
CA THR A 78 -2.28 -10.50 -1.12
C THR A 78 -2.38 -10.34 0.39
N VAL A 79 -2.76 -11.42 1.08
CA VAL A 79 -2.69 -11.50 2.54
C VAL A 79 -1.33 -12.06 2.93
N ARG A 80 -0.61 -11.33 3.80
CA ARG A 80 0.69 -11.75 4.34
C ARG A 80 0.50 -12.14 5.79
N LYS A 81 0.99 -13.32 6.19
CA LYS A 81 0.85 -13.84 7.55
C LYS A 81 2.20 -14.28 8.08
N ARG A 82 2.52 -13.85 9.30
CA ARG A 82 3.74 -14.28 9.97
C ARG A 82 3.60 -15.75 10.35
N HIS A 83 4.61 -16.56 10.04
CA HIS A 83 4.66 -17.92 10.51
C HIS A 83 4.98 -17.97 12.01
N GLU A 84 4.40 -18.93 12.74
CA GLU A 84 4.52 -19.03 14.21
C GLU A 84 5.98 -19.09 14.69
N VAL A 85 6.82 -19.83 13.97
CA VAL A 85 8.24 -20.01 14.31
C VAL A 85 9.21 -19.11 13.51
N PHE A 86 8.71 -18.03 12.90
CA PHE A 86 9.55 -17.09 12.14
C PHE A 86 10.64 -16.43 13.03
N PRO A 87 11.92 -16.34 12.59
CA PRO A 87 12.42 -16.50 11.21
C PRO A 87 13.06 -17.87 10.90
N VAL A 88 12.72 -18.95 11.64
CA VAL A 88 13.35 -20.25 11.43
C VAL A 88 13.01 -20.80 10.03
N SER A 89 14.01 -20.89 9.16
CA SER A 89 13.85 -21.54 7.85
C SER A 89 13.51 -23.02 8.05
N THR A 90 12.35 -23.44 7.55
CA THR A 90 11.90 -24.82 7.59
C THR A 90 12.47 -25.66 6.45
N GLY A 91 13.21 -25.05 5.52
CA GLY A 91 13.67 -25.70 4.28
C GLY A 91 12.60 -25.78 3.17
N GLU A 92 11.35 -25.41 3.49
CA GLU A 92 10.21 -25.42 2.57
C GLU A 92 9.57 -24.02 2.48
N PRO A 93 8.88 -23.68 1.38
CA PRO A 93 8.12 -22.44 1.29
C PRO A 93 7.05 -22.35 2.40
N TYR A 94 6.93 -21.19 3.03
CA TYR A 94 5.84 -20.94 3.98
C TYR A 94 4.48 -20.95 3.26
N LYS A 95 3.43 -21.39 3.98
CA LYS A 95 2.04 -21.34 3.49
C LYS A 95 1.61 -19.94 3.04
N TYR A 96 2.09 -18.90 3.72
CA TYR A 96 1.82 -17.51 3.38
C TYR A 96 3.11 -16.73 3.21
N ASN A 97 3.06 -15.76 2.30
CA ASN A 97 4.09 -14.73 2.20
C ASN A 97 4.27 -14.04 3.55
N GLN A 98 5.53 -13.92 3.99
CA GLN A 98 5.83 -13.26 5.26
C GLN A 98 5.57 -11.74 5.16
N PRO A 99 5.22 -11.07 6.27
CA PRO A 99 5.05 -9.62 6.31
C PRO A 99 6.32 -8.90 5.82
N THR A 100 6.12 -7.79 5.12
CA THR A 100 7.20 -6.86 4.76
C THR A 100 7.18 -5.68 5.71
N SER A 101 8.35 -5.22 6.13
CA SER A 101 8.49 -4.00 6.95
C SER A 101 8.46 -2.72 6.11
N ILE A 102 8.54 -2.83 4.78
CA ILE A 102 8.63 -1.70 3.86
C ILE A 102 7.57 -1.83 2.77
N ALA A 103 6.79 -0.76 2.58
CA ALA A 103 5.95 -0.58 1.40
C ALA A 103 6.84 -0.21 0.20
N HIS A 104 6.74 -0.97 -0.87
CA HIS A 104 7.43 -0.75 -2.15
C HIS A 104 6.40 -0.69 -3.29
N ILE A 105 6.69 0.06 -4.34
CA ILE A 105 5.88 0.09 -5.56
C ILE A 105 6.79 -0.28 -6.72
N ASP A 106 6.53 -1.44 -7.34
CA ASP A 106 7.36 -2.00 -8.41
C ASP A 106 6.67 -1.88 -9.78
N THR A 107 5.79 -0.89 -9.94
CA THR A 107 5.00 -0.68 -11.15
C THR A 107 5.51 0.51 -11.95
N THR A 108 5.57 0.38 -13.28
CA THR A 108 5.88 1.49 -14.19
C THR A 108 4.63 2.01 -14.88
N VAL A 109 4.66 3.25 -15.36
CA VAL A 109 3.52 3.84 -16.09
C VAL A 109 3.12 3.00 -17.31
N PRO A 110 4.02 2.55 -18.20
CA PRO A 110 3.64 1.70 -19.33
C PRO A 110 2.90 0.43 -18.90
N TRP A 111 3.41 -0.25 -17.87
CA TRP A 111 2.80 -1.48 -17.35
C TRP A 111 1.37 -1.23 -16.82
N VAL A 112 1.16 -0.12 -16.10
CA VAL A 112 -0.17 0.26 -15.61
C VAL A 112 -1.14 0.52 -16.77
N LEU A 113 -0.70 1.23 -17.82
CA LEU A 113 -1.56 1.52 -18.97
C LEU A 113 -1.91 0.24 -19.74
N ASP A 114 -0.96 -0.69 -19.88
CA ASP A 114 -1.22 -1.98 -20.52
C ASP A 114 -2.17 -2.84 -19.68
N MET A 115 -2.03 -2.81 -18.35
CA MET A 115 -2.97 -3.46 -17.43
C MET A 115 -4.38 -2.90 -17.57
N VAL A 116 -4.54 -1.57 -17.62
CA VAL A 116 -5.85 -0.94 -17.83
C VAL A 116 -6.51 -1.40 -19.13
N ARG A 117 -5.74 -1.46 -20.23
CA ARG A 117 -6.25 -1.96 -21.52
C ARG A 117 -6.67 -3.43 -21.45
N SER A 118 -5.84 -4.26 -20.82
CA SER A 118 -6.05 -5.71 -20.70
C SER A 118 -7.31 -6.03 -19.86
N LEU A 119 -7.49 -5.31 -18.75
CA LEU A 119 -8.62 -5.55 -17.84
C LEU A 119 -9.93 -4.91 -18.31
N ASN A 120 -9.88 -3.93 -19.21
CA ASN A 120 -11.04 -3.17 -19.66
C ASN A 120 -11.11 -3.09 -21.20
N PRO A 121 -11.04 -4.19 -21.95
CA PRO A 121 -10.86 -4.16 -23.41
C PRO A 121 -11.94 -3.36 -24.14
N GLU A 122 -13.19 -3.40 -23.65
CA GLU A 122 -14.32 -2.69 -24.26
C GLU A 122 -14.33 -1.18 -23.97
N LYS A 123 -13.73 -0.76 -22.86
CA LYS A 123 -13.76 0.64 -22.37
C LYS A 123 -12.38 1.28 -22.36
N ALA A 124 -11.34 0.57 -22.80
CA ALA A 124 -9.95 0.97 -22.70
C ALA A 124 -9.74 2.36 -23.29
N GLU A 125 -10.20 2.60 -24.52
CA GLU A 125 -10.06 3.90 -25.19
C GLU A 125 -10.77 5.04 -24.46
N GLU A 126 -11.87 4.76 -23.75
CA GLU A 126 -12.56 5.77 -22.95
C GLU A 126 -11.80 6.06 -21.65
N VAL A 127 -11.39 5.03 -20.92
CA VAL A 127 -10.61 5.18 -19.68
C VAL A 127 -9.30 5.93 -19.93
N MET A 128 -8.65 5.66 -21.07
CA MET A 128 -7.38 6.27 -21.46
C MET A 128 -7.48 7.77 -21.79
N LYS A 129 -8.70 8.34 -21.96
CA LYS A 129 -8.91 9.79 -22.07
C LYS A 129 -8.85 10.50 -20.72
N HIS A 130 -8.90 9.76 -19.63
CA HIS A 130 -8.87 10.29 -18.27
C HIS A 130 -7.53 10.02 -17.59
N ARG A 131 -7.29 10.70 -16.46
CA ARG A 131 -6.10 10.47 -15.63
C ARG A 131 -6.19 9.08 -14.98
N VAL A 132 -5.23 8.22 -15.30
CA VAL A 132 -5.03 6.92 -14.63
C VAL A 132 -4.04 7.06 -13.49
N GLN A 133 -4.36 6.47 -12.33
CA GLN A 133 -3.47 6.40 -11.17
C GLN A 133 -3.46 4.97 -10.64
N CYS A 134 -2.27 4.43 -10.38
CA CYS A 134 -2.10 3.15 -9.70
C CYS A 134 -1.53 3.42 -8.31
N VAL A 135 -2.21 2.91 -7.28
CA VAL A 135 -1.81 3.08 -5.88
C VAL A 135 -1.67 1.71 -5.23
N LYS A 136 -0.68 1.57 -4.36
CA LYS A 136 -0.57 0.40 -3.48
C LYS A 136 -1.21 0.73 -2.15
N TYR A 137 -2.21 -0.06 -1.77
CA TYR A 137 -2.87 0.06 -0.47
C TYR A 137 -2.33 -1.01 0.48
N VAL A 138 -1.90 -0.59 1.66
CA VAL A 138 -1.39 -1.49 2.70
C VAL A 138 -2.23 -1.30 3.95
N TYR A 139 -2.70 -2.41 4.51
CA TYR A 139 -3.50 -2.43 5.72
C TYR A 139 -2.87 -3.38 6.73
N HIS A 140 -2.74 -2.90 7.97
CA HIS A 140 -2.27 -3.70 9.07
C HIS A 140 -3.47 -4.34 9.77
N ILE A 141 -3.50 -5.66 9.79
CA ILE A 141 -4.50 -6.44 10.52
C ILE A 141 -4.00 -6.53 11.96
N GLY A 142 -4.75 -5.93 12.89
CA GLY A 142 -4.46 -5.97 14.33
C GLY A 142 -4.81 -7.30 14.98
#